data_AF-A0A536TMQ5-F1
#
_entry.id   AF-A0A536TMQ5-F1
#
_cell.length_a   1.000
_cell.length_b   1.000
_cell.length_c   1.000
_cell.angle_alpha   90.00
_cell.angle_beta   90.00
_cell.angle_gamma   90.00
#
_symmetry.space_group_name_H-M   'P 1'
#
loop_
_entity.id
_entity.type
_entity.pdbx_description
1 polymer ?
#
loop_
_entity_poly.entity_id
_entity_poly.type
_entity_poly.pdbx_seq_one_letter_code
_entity_poly.pdbx_strand_id
1 'polypeptide(L)'
;QVTPAITDGKSPITVRLTVTNTGSRPGADVPQVYVGFQSPIGEPPKRLVAFQKVALNPGEQKLVTMTIDPNANSHPISTWDTASQKWVLAHGKVSVYLARSAGDIASSAFTTVLFPSSGITGDVNGDGVVNCQDLMALKLAFGTRAGQPGFLPTADVDGNGVIDVNDMIAVTRRMTSC
;
A
#
# COMPACT_ATOMS: atom_id res chain seq x y z
N GLN A 1 -2.69 16.08 3.64
CA GLN A 1 -3.16 15.32 2.46
C GLN A 1 -2.19 14.19 2.20
N VAL A 2 -2.70 12.99 1.88
CA VAL A 2 -1.91 11.83 1.45
C VAL A 2 -2.42 11.37 0.10
N THR A 3 -1.53 11.19 -0.88
CA THR A 3 -1.89 10.79 -2.24
C THR A 3 -0.86 9.84 -2.85
N PRO A 4 -1.30 8.79 -3.57
CA PRO A 4 -2.71 8.41 -3.78
C PRO A 4 -3.32 7.78 -2.51
N ALA A 5 -4.66 7.77 -2.44
CA ALA A 5 -5.37 7.09 -1.34
C ALA A 5 -5.36 5.55 -1.49
N ILE A 6 -5.11 5.07 -2.71
CA ILE A 6 -4.99 3.65 -3.06
C ILE A 6 -3.72 3.51 -3.89
N THR A 7 -2.88 2.53 -3.57
CA THR A 7 -1.64 2.27 -4.32
C THR A 7 -1.38 0.77 -4.42
N ASP A 8 -0.70 0.41 -5.49
CA ASP A 8 -0.22 -0.93 -5.77
C ASP A 8 1.13 -1.23 -5.09
N GLY A 9 1.65 -0.26 -4.32
CA GLY A 9 2.92 -0.33 -3.62
C GLY A 9 4.14 -0.19 -4.52
N LYS A 10 4.00 0.20 -5.79
CA LYS A 10 5.12 0.43 -6.72
C LYS A 10 5.48 1.90 -6.86
N SER A 11 4.49 2.78 -6.72
CA SER A 11 4.66 4.23 -6.90
C SER A 11 4.77 4.99 -5.58
N PRO A 12 5.53 6.10 -5.53
CA PRO A 12 5.68 6.89 -4.31
C PRO A 12 4.37 7.45 -3.76
N ILE A 13 4.22 7.45 -2.43
CA ILE A 13 3.11 8.10 -1.72
C ILE A 13 3.57 9.48 -1.26
N THR A 14 2.82 10.51 -1.60
CA THR A 14 3.11 11.90 -1.24
C THR A 14 2.27 12.33 -0.03
N VAL A 15 2.92 12.90 0.98
CA VAL A 15 2.31 13.49 2.17
C VAL A 15 2.54 15.00 2.15
N ARG A 16 1.47 15.78 2.11
CA ARG A 16 1.50 17.26 2.15
C ARG A 16 0.82 17.80 3.39
N LEU A 17 1.47 18.74 4.06
CA LEU A 17 0.93 19.46 5.22
C LEU A 17 1.39 20.91 5.24
N THR A 18 0.67 21.76 5.95
CA THR A 18 1.12 23.12 6.25
C THR A 18 1.62 23.18 7.68
N VAL A 19 2.84 23.68 7.88
CA VAL A 19 3.40 23.97 9.20
C VAL A 19 3.31 25.47 9.44
N THR A 20 2.75 25.86 10.58
CA THR A 20 2.57 27.28 10.96
C THR A 20 3.31 27.55 12.27
N ASN A 21 4.13 28.60 12.31
CA ASN A 21 4.69 29.09 13.57
C ASN A 21 3.70 30.05 14.24
N THR A 22 3.04 29.57 15.28
CA THR A 22 2.08 30.36 16.08
C THR A 22 2.73 31.12 17.25
N GLY A 23 4.05 31.00 17.41
CA GLY A 23 4.81 31.69 18.46
C GLY A 23 5.25 33.10 18.05
N SER A 24 5.82 33.82 19.01
CA SER A 24 6.35 35.18 18.83
C SER A 24 7.83 35.24 18.44
N ARG A 25 8.49 34.09 18.25
CA ARG A 25 9.93 33.99 17.95
C ARG A 25 10.19 33.07 16.76
N PRO A 26 11.27 33.31 15.99
CA PRO A 26 11.74 32.33 15.00
C PRO A 26 12.03 30.99 15.67
N GLY A 27 11.70 29.91 14.98
CA GLY A 27 11.89 28.54 15.47
C GLY A 27 11.99 27.53 14.34
N ALA A 28 12.18 26.26 14.69
CA ALA A 28 12.12 25.15 13.75
C ALA A 28 11.22 24.05 14.29
N ASP A 29 10.45 23.42 13.40
CA ASP A 29 9.66 22.22 13.71
C ASP A 29 10.14 21.05 12.84
N VAL A 30 9.86 19.83 13.28
CA VAL A 30 10.21 18.58 12.57
C VAL A 30 8.94 17.73 12.44
N PRO A 31 8.04 18.06 11.49
CA PRO A 31 6.94 17.17 11.12
C PRO A 31 7.47 15.79 10.73
N GLN A 32 6.77 14.78 11.23
CA GLN A 32 7.09 13.37 11.08
C GLN A 32 5.92 12.62 10.43
N VAL A 33 6.25 11.61 9.64
CA VAL A 33 5.29 10.71 8.98
C VAL A 33 5.57 9.28 9.44
N TYR A 34 4.53 8.63 9.94
CA TYR A 34 4.59 7.24 10.36
C TYR A 34 3.70 6.36 9.50
N VAL A 35 4.08 5.09 9.36
CA VAL A 35 3.30 4.03 8.74
C VAL A 35 2.95 2.98 9.79
N GLY A 36 1.68 2.59 9.88
CA GLY A 36 1.21 1.47 10.70
C GLY A 36 0.40 0.46 9.88
N PHE A 37 0.59 -0.82 10.16
CA PHE A 37 -0.01 -1.95 9.43
C PHE A 37 -1.04 -2.66 10.29
N GLN A 38 -2.27 -2.94 9.85
CA GLN A 38 -3.22 -3.62 10.74
C GLN A 38 -2.64 -4.95 11.30
N SER A 39 -2.67 -5.11 12.62
CA SER A 39 -2.23 -6.33 13.31
C SER A 39 -3.41 -6.94 14.09
N PRO A 40 -3.66 -8.25 13.97
CA PRO A 40 -4.70 -8.91 14.76
C PRO A 40 -4.35 -9.03 16.26
N ILE A 41 -3.12 -8.73 16.67
CA ILE A 41 -2.62 -8.89 18.04
C ILE A 41 -2.47 -7.52 18.77
N GLY A 42 -3.30 -6.52 18.43
CA GLY A 42 -3.27 -5.18 19.03
C GLY A 42 -2.60 -4.12 18.16
N GLU A 43 -2.37 -2.91 18.71
CA GLU A 43 -1.90 -1.77 17.91
C GLU A 43 -0.52 -2.08 17.30
N PRO A 44 -0.41 -2.12 15.96
CA PRO A 44 0.84 -2.41 15.30
C PRO A 44 1.90 -1.35 15.62
N PRO A 45 3.20 -1.74 15.69
CA PRO A 45 4.27 -0.77 15.84
C PRO A 45 4.27 0.21 14.66
N LYS A 46 4.12 1.49 14.96
CA LYS A 46 4.20 2.59 13.98
C LYS A 46 5.65 2.84 13.63
N ARG A 47 5.98 2.85 12.33
CA ARG A 47 7.33 3.09 11.82
C ARG A 47 7.47 4.52 11.32
N LEU A 48 8.49 5.26 11.76
CA LEU A 48 8.83 6.56 11.17
C LEU A 48 9.39 6.32 9.75
N VAL A 49 8.75 6.90 8.74
CA VAL A 49 9.12 6.71 7.33
C VAL A 49 9.60 7.98 6.62
N ALA A 50 9.21 9.16 7.12
CA ALA A 50 9.70 10.43 6.62
C ALA A 50 9.66 11.51 7.72
N PHE A 51 10.56 12.48 7.64
CA PHE A 51 10.54 13.69 8.46
C PHE A 51 11.24 14.82 7.72
N GLN A 52 10.91 16.06 8.05
CA GLN A 52 11.56 17.22 7.47
C GLN A 52 11.71 18.33 8.49
N LYS A 53 12.93 18.85 8.68
CA LYS A 53 13.16 20.03 9.53
C LYS A 53 12.80 21.29 8.76
N VAL A 54 12.01 22.16 9.37
CA VAL A 54 11.51 23.38 8.75
C VAL A 54 11.71 24.56 9.71
N ALA A 55 12.50 25.55 9.30
CA ALA A 55 12.64 26.81 10.03
C ALA A 55 11.54 27.79 9.61
N LEU A 56 10.92 28.48 10.56
CA LEU A 56 9.82 29.43 10.35
C LEU A 56 9.98 30.68 11.21
N ASN A 57 9.75 31.85 10.62
CA ASN A 57 9.58 33.11 11.34
C ASN A 57 8.22 33.15 12.06
N PRO A 58 8.03 34.05 13.05
CA PRO A 58 6.74 34.26 13.69
C PRO A 58 5.62 34.50 12.67
N GLY A 59 4.52 33.76 12.77
CA GLY A 59 3.36 33.84 11.88
C GLY A 59 3.55 33.23 10.49
N GLU A 60 4.74 32.75 10.15
CA GLU A 60 5.02 32.14 8.84
C GLU A 60 4.33 30.77 8.71
N GLN A 61 3.89 30.47 7.49
CA GLN A 61 3.36 29.16 7.09
C GLN A 61 4.20 28.59 5.95
N LYS A 62 4.55 27.30 6.05
CA LYS A 62 5.25 26.57 4.97
C LYS A 62 4.50 25.31 4.61
N LEU A 63 4.30 25.11 3.31
CA LEU A 63 3.86 23.84 2.76
C LEU A 63 5.05 22.88 2.74
N VAL A 64 4.88 21.74 3.41
CA VAL A 64 5.86 20.67 3.52
C VAL A 64 5.36 19.49 2.71
N THR A 65 6.23 18.94 1.87
CA THR A 65 5.94 17.75 1.07
C THR A 65 6.97 16.69 1.39
N MET A 66 6.52 15.55 1.90
CA MET A 66 7.34 14.38 2.17
C MET A 66 6.88 13.21 1.31
N THR A 67 7.82 12.36 0.93
CA THR A 67 7.56 11.21 0.06
C THR A 67 7.90 9.93 0.79
N ILE A 68 6.98 8.97 0.75
CA ILE A 68 7.22 7.58 1.14
C ILE A 68 7.55 6.83 -0.15
N ASP A 69 8.80 6.43 -0.30
CA ASP A 69 9.27 5.63 -1.44
C ASP A 69 9.16 4.13 -1.12
N PRO A 70 8.27 3.37 -1.80
CA PRO A 70 8.13 1.93 -1.60
C PRO A 70 9.42 1.14 -1.76
N ASN A 71 10.35 1.62 -2.59
CA ASN A 71 11.60 0.95 -2.93
C ASN A 71 12.76 1.35 -2.01
N ALA A 72 12.53 2.22 -1.03
CA ALA A 72 13.58 2.60 -0.09
C ALA A 72 14.06 1.38 0.72
N ASN A 73 15.37 1.32 1.01
CA ASN A 73 16.00 0.25 1.80
C ASN A 73 15.41 0.09 3.23
N SER A 74 14.68 1.09 3.72
CA SER A 74 13.95 1.03 5.00
C SER A 74 12.64 0.26 4.92
N HIS A 75 12.26 -0.17 3.71
CA HIS A 75 11.08 -0.98 3.42
C HIS A 75 9.79 -0.40 4.03
N PRO A 76 9.48 0.89 3.78
CA PRO A 76 8.58 1.67 4.63
C PRO A 76 7.15 1.14 4.67
N ILE A 77 6.74 0.37 3.65
CA ILE A 77 5.41 -0.23 3.52
C ILE A 77 5.45 -1.76 3.41
N SER A 78 6.58 -2.39 3.75
CA SER A 78 6.77 -3.83 3.69
C SER A 78 7.02 -4.44 5.07
N THR A 79 6.68 -5.72 5.19
CA THR A 79 6.93 -6.57 6.36
C THR A 79 7.92 -7.66 6.00
N TRP A 80 8.67 -8.15 6.99
CA TRP A 80 9.59 -9.27 6.78
C TRP A 80 8.81 -10.58 6.85
N ASP A 81 8.82 -11.34 5.75
CA ASP A 81 8.32 -12.71 5.76
C ASP A 81 9.44 -13.65 6.19
N THR A 82 9.27 -14.28 7.35
CA THR A 82 10.24 -15.21 7.91
C THR A 82 10.36 -16.49 7.11
N ALA A 83 9.31 -16.92 6.39
CA ALA A 83 9.33 -18.15 5.61
C ALA A 83 10.18 -18.00 4.35
N SER A 84 9.97 -16.92 3.58
CA SER A 84 10.74 -16.65 2.36
C SER A 84 12.05 -15.89 2.60
N GLN A 85 12.28 -15.39 3.81
CA GLN A 85 13.40 -14.52 4.17
C GLN A 85 13.51 -13.29 3.26
N LYS A 86 12.36 -12.65 3.00
CA LYS A 86 12.27 -11.49 2.12
C LYS A 86 11.35 -10.44 2.69
N TRP A 87 11.57 -9.20 2.27
CA TRP A 87 10.60 -8.12 2.46
C TRP A 87 9.45 -8.30 1.48
N VAL A 88 8.24 -8.41 2.00
CA VAL A 88 7.00 -8.52 1.24
C VAL A 88 6.14 -7.29 1.52
N LEU A 89 5.52 -6.75 0.47
CA LEU A 89 4.62 -5.60 0.61
C LEU A 89 3.52 -5.95 1.63
N ALA A 90 3.24 -5.06 2.56
CA ALA A 90 2.15 -5.29 3.49
C ALA A 90 0.81 -5.28 2.73
N HIS A 91 0.01 -6.31 2.92
CA HIS A 91 -1.29 -6.42 2.27
C HIS A 91 -2.38 -5.72 3.09
N GLY A 92 -3.32 -5.06 2.41
CA GLY A 92 -4.51 -4.49 3.03
C GLY A 92 -4.35 -3.02 3.46
N LYS A 93 -5.05 -2.63 4.52
CA LYS A 93 -5.09 -1.22 4.95
C LYS A 93 -3.83 -0.85 5.71
N VAL A 94 -3.16 0.18 5.21
CA VAL A 94 -2.03 0.83 5.87
C VAL A 94 -2.44 2.22 6.30
N SER A 95 -2.09 2.59 7.53
CA SER A 95 -2.37 3.92 8.05
C SER A 95 -1.11 4.78 7.97
N VAL A 96 -1.24 5.94 7.34
CA VAL A 96 -0.22 6.99 7.30
C VAL A 96 -0.60 8.04 8.34
N TYR A 97 0.26 8.23 9.33
CA TYR A 97 0.06 9.17 10.42
C TYR A 97 0.98 10.36 10.25
N LEU A 98 0.44 11.56 10.46
CA LEU A 98 1.22 12.77 10.62
C LEU A 98 1.41 13.04 12.12
N ALA A 99 2.62 13.38 12.55
CA ALA A 99 2.92 13.57 13.97
C ALA A 99 3.99 14.64 14.21
N ARG A 100 4.02 15.17 15.44
CA ARG A 100 5.11 16.02 15.94
C ARG A 100 6.14 15.22 16.72
N SER A 101 5.71 14.12 17.33
CA SER A 101 6.57 13.13 17.98
C SER A 101 5.91 11.75 17.98
N ALA A 102 6.65 10.70 18.30
CA ALA A 102 6.11 9.34 18.41
C ALA A 102 4.96 9.21 19.45
N GLY A 103 4.97 10.04 20.49
CA GLY A 103 3.92 10.09 21.52
C GLY A 103 2.82 11.12 21.27
N ASP A 104 3.00 12.00 20.28
CA ASP A 104 2.06 13.06 19.88
C ASP A 104 1.76 12.93 18.39
N ILE A 105 0.99 11.89 18.09
CA ILE A 105 0.48 11.63 16.75
C ILE A 105 -0.70 12.56 16.54
N ALA A 106 -0.51 13.54 15.65
CA ALA A 106 -1.57 14.48 15.32
C ALA A 106 -2.79 13.69 14.80
N SER A 107 -3.99 14.11 15.19
CA SER A 107 -5.27 13.42 14.94
C SER A 107 -5.62 13.15 13.46
N SER A 108 -4.74 13.48 12.51
CA SER A 108 -4.90 13.17 11.09
C SER A 108 -4.23 11.85 10.74
N ALA A 109 -4.92 10.74 10.98
CA ALA A 109 -4.59 9.46 10.35
C ALA A 109 -5.25 9.38 8.98
N PHE A 110 -4.46 9.11 7.94
CA PHE A 110 -4.95 8.84 6.59
C PHE A 110 -4.82 7.34 6.32
N THR A 111 -5.84 6.72 5.73
CA THR A 111 -5.76 5.33 5.30
C THR A 111 -5.33 5.27 3.84
N THR A 112 -4.21 4.58 3.57
CA THR A 112 -3.81 4.16 2.23
C THR A 112 -4.08 2.66 2.11
N VAL A 113 -4.83 2.26 1.09
CA VAL A 113 -5.03 0.83 0.83
C VAL A 113 -3.89 0.35 -0.07
N LEU A 114 -3.12 -0.61 0.43
CA LEU A 114 -2.10 -1.32 -0.33
C LEU A 114 -2.73 -2.59 -0.88
N PHE A 115 -2.81 -2.67 -2.20
CA PHE A 115 -3.06 -3.93 -2.88
C PHE A 115 -1.73 -4.41 -3.45
N PRO A 116 -1.38 -5.69 -3.32
CA PRO A 116 -0.23 -6.21 -4.05
C PRO A 116 -0.46 -5.95 -5.54
N SER A 117 0.44 -5.21 -6.17
CA SER A 117 0.47 -5.15 -7.62
C SER A 117 0.70 -6.57 -8.15
N SER A 118 -0.32 -7.23 -8.69
CA SER A 118 -0.20 -8.38 -9.61
C SER A 118 0.91 -9.38 -9.22
N GLY A 119 0.72 -10.13 -8.13
CA GLY A 119 1.78 -11.04 -7.65
C GLY A 119 1.29 -12.29 -6.94
N ILE A 120 0.00 -12.36 -6.61
CA ILE A 120 -0.57 -13.59 -6.09
C ILE A 120 -1.05 -14.39 -7.30
N THR A 121 -0.28 -15.40 -7.70
CA THR A 121 -0.69 -16.35 -8.74
C THR A 121 -2.05 -16.91 -8.35
N GLY A 122 -3.10 -16.60 -9.12
CA GLY A 122 -4.47 -17.04 -8.88
C GLY A 122 -5.41 -16.02 -8.22
N ASP A 123 -4.92 -14.85 -7.79
CA ASP A 123 -5.75 -13.69 -7.44
C ASP A 123 -6.07 -12.92 -8.72
N VAL A 124 -7.20 -13.26 -9.35
CA VAL A 124 -7.54 -12.74 -10.68
C VAL A 124 -8.43 -11.49 -10.58
N ASN A 125 -9.03 -11.24 -9.41
CA ASN A 125 -9.88 -10.08 -9.14
C ASN A 125 -9.09 -8.91 -8.49
N GLY A 126 -7.86 -9.14 -8.03
CA GLY A 126 -6.95 -8.16 -7.46
C GLY A 126 -7.28 -7.77 -6.01
N ASP A 127 -8.01 -8.61 -5.27
CA ASP A 127 -8.44 -8.31 -3.89
C ASP A 127 -7.39 -8.68 -2.83
N GLY A 128 -6.31 -9.34 -3.24
CA GLY A 128 -5.18 -9.72 -2.39
C GLY A 128 -5.32 -11.09 -1.71
N VAL A 129 -6.36 -11.88 -2.03
CA VAL A 129 -6.56 -13.24 -1.53
C VAL A 129 -6.95 -14.18 -2.68
N VAL A 130 -6.66 -15.48 -2.57
CA VAL A 130 -7.15 -16.47 -3.54
C VAL A 130 -8.34 -17.23 -2.94
N ASN A 131 -9.54 -16.94 -3.42
CA ASN A 131 -10.80 -17.46 -2.92
C ASN A 131 -11.86 -17.65 -4.04
N CYS A 132 -13.09 -17.96 -3.66
CA CYS A 132 -14.20 -18.20 -4.59
C CYS A 132 -14.51 -17.04 -5.55
N GLN A 133 -14.20 -15.79 -5.18
CA GLN A 133 -14.38 -14.60 -6.01
C GLN A 133 -13.40 -14.58 -7.19
N ASP A 134 -12.18 -15.12 -7.01
CA ASP A 134 -11.24 -15.30 -8.11
C ASP A 134 -11.75 -16.31 -9.12
N LEU A 135 -12.31 -17.40 -8.62
CA LEU A 135 -12.91 -18.40 -9.50
C LEU A 135 -14.10 -17.83 -10.28
N MET A 136 -14.88 -16.92 -9.67
CA MET A 136 -15.96 -16.22 -10.38
C MET A 136 -15.43 -15.25 -11.43
N ALA A 137 -14.41 -14.46 -11.10
CA ALA A 137 -13.79 -13.54 -12.04
C ALA A 137 -13.10 -14.26 -13.21
N LEU A 138 -12.43 -15.39 -12.96
CA LEU A 138 -11.87 -16.25 -14.01
C LEU A 138 -12.97 -16.80 -14.94
N LYS A 139 -14.09 -17.28 -14.37
CA LYS A 139 -15.22 -17.81 -15.15
C LYS A 139 -15.82 -16.79 -16.13
N LEU A 140 -15.76 -15.49 -15.82
CA LEU A 140 -16.27 -14.44 -16.70
C LEU A 140 -15.46 -14.29 -18.00
N ALA A 141 -14.21 -14.73 -18.01
CA ALA A 141 -13.31 -14.62 -19.16
C ALA A 141 -12.93 -15.99 -19.76
N PHE A 142 -13.51 -17.08 -19.24
CA PHE A 142 -13.20 -18.44 -19.68
C PHE A 142 -13.47 -18.63 -21.18
N GLY A 143 -12.51 -19.22 -21.88
CA GLY A 143 -12.56 -19.49 -23.33
C GLY A 143 -12.14 -18.31 -24.21
N THR A 144 -11.82 -17.16 -23.63
CA THR A 144 -11.27 -16.01 -24.38
C THR A 144 -9.76 -16.14 -24.59
N ARG A 145 -9.23 -15.40 -25.56
CA ARG A 145 -7.82 -15.38 -25.94
C ARG A 145 -7.27 -13.97 -25.96
N ALA A 146 -5.96 -13.83 -25.79
CA ALA A 146 -5.29 -12.54 -25.90
C ALA A 146 -5.69 -11.80 -27.19
N GLY A 147 -6.17 -10.56 -27.02
CA GLY A 147 -6.69 -9.72 -28.12
C GLY A 147 -8.17 -9.89 -28.45
N GLN A 148 -8.89 -10.82 -27.82
CA GLN A 148 -10.34 -10.93 -27.95
C GLN A 148 -11.07 -10.02 -26.95
N PRO A 149 -12.24 -9.45 -27.32
CA PRO A 149 -13.12 -8.78 -26.37
C PRO A 149 -13.48 -9.72 -25.21
N GLY A 150 -13.36 -9.23 -23.97
CA GLY A 150 -13.63 -10.02 -22.77
C GLY A 150 -12.43 -10.81 -22.23
N PHE A 151 -11.28 -10.77 -22.91
CA PHE A 151 -10.04 -11.31 -22.36
C PHE A 151 -9.56 -10.51 -21.14
N LEU A 152 -9.31 -11.22 -20.05
CA LEU A 152 -8.77 -10.66 -18.81
C LEU A 152 -7.33 -11.16 -18.62
N PRO A 153 -6.30 -10.32 -18.81
CA PRO A 153 -4.91 -10.75 -18.62
C PRO A 153 -4.59 -11.27 -17.22
N THR A 154 -5.36 -10.88 -16.19
CA THR A 154 -5.21 -11.37 -14.82
C THR A 154 -5.72 -12.80 -14.63
N ALA A 155 -6.54 -13.31 -15.54
CA ALA A 155 -7.10 -14.66 -15.50
C ALA A 155 -6.35 -15.68 -16.37
N ASP A 156 -5.37 -15.24 -17.17
CA ASP A 156 -4.37 -16.07 -17.85
C ASP A 156 -3.17 -16.27 -16.89
N VAL A 157 -3.33 -17.23 -15.99
CA VAL A 157 -2.46 -17.45 -14.83
C VAL A 157 -1.18 -18.19 -15.23
N ASP A 158 -1.23 -19.01 -16.28
CA ASP A 158 -0.06 -19.73 -16.80
C ASP A 158 0.67 -18.99 -17.94
N GLY A 159 0.07 -17.91 -18.47
CA GLY A 159 0.67 -17.00 -19.46
C GLY A 159 0.66 -17.56 -20.88
N ASN A 160 -0.20 -18.53 -21.18
CA ASN A 160 -0.27 -19.18 -22.49
C ASN A 160 -1.09 -18.40 -23.52
N GLY A 161 -1.75 -17.30 -23.12
CA GLY A 161 -2.57 -16.44 -23.96
C GLY A 161 -4.02 -16.89 -24.15
N VAL A 162 -4.46 -17.93 -23.42
CA VAL A 162 -5.81 -18.51 -23.47
C VAL A 162 -6.28 -18.76 -22.05
N ILE A 163 -7.51 -18.32 -21.72
CA ILE A 163 -8.09 -18.58 -20.40
C ILE A 163 -8.84 -19.92 -20.46
N ASP A 164 -8.25 -20.97 -19.89
CA ASP A 164 -8.78 -22.32 -19.94
C ASP A 164 -8.73 -23.07 -18.58
N VAL A 165 -8.87 -24.39 -18.64
CA VAL A 165 -8.89 -25.24 -17.45
C VAL A 165 -7.55 -25.22 -16.70
N ASN A 166 -6.44 -24.95 -17.38
CA ASN A 166 -5.11 -24.86 -16.76
C ASN A 166 -5.02 -23.65 -15.83
N ASP A 167 -5.61 -22.51 -16.22
CA ASP A 167 -5.71 -21.33 -15.35
C ASP A 167 -6.62 -21.58 -14.15
N MET A 168 -7.75 -22.26 -14.38
CA MET A 168 -8.65 -22.63 -13.29
C MET A 168 -7.95 -23.58 -12.30
N ILE A 169 -7.15 -24.53 -12.79
CA ILE A 169 -6.31 -25.39 -11.94
C ILE A 169 -5.26 -24.55 -11.18
N ALA A 170 -4.68 -23.54 -11.82
CA ALA A 170 -3.70 -22.67 -11.19
C ALA A 170 -4.29 -21.82 -10.05
N VAL A 171 -5.53 -21.31 -10.22
CA VAL A 171 -6.29 -20.64 -9.15
C VAL A 171 -6.64 -21.63 -8.03
N THR A 172 -7.29 -22.75 -8.38
CA THR A 172 -7.84 -23.69 -7.39
C THR A 172 -6.79 -24.36 -6.51
N ARG A 173 -5.57 -24.64 -7.02
CA ARG A 173 -4.46 -25.16 -6.23
C ARG A 173 -3.96 -24.21 -5.12
N ARG A 174 -4.34 -22.93 -5.20
CA ARG A 174 -3.87 -21.86 -4.31
C ARG A 174 -5.00 -21.27 -3.46
N MET A 175 -6.22 -21.78 -3.62
CA MET A 175 -7.38 -21.33 -2.85
C MET A 175 -7.20 -21.69 -1.38
N THR A 176 -7.43 -20.69 -0.54
CA THR A 176 -7.38 -20.85 0.91
C THR A 176 -8.77 -21.00 1.53
N SER A 177 -9.83 -20.57 0.82
CA SER A 177 -11.22 -20.70 1.28
C SER A 177 -12.27 -20.51 0.18
N CYS A 178 -13.42 -21.15 0.42
CA CYS A 178 -14.76 -21.00 -0.16
C CYS A 178 -15.74 -21.42 0.94
#